data_AF-A0A1I4UK36-F1
#
_entry.id   AF-A0A1I4UK36-F1
#
_cell.length_a   1.000
_cell.length_b   1.000
_cell.length_c   1.000
_cell.angle_alpha   90.00
_cell.angle_beta   90.00
_cell.angle_gamma   90.00
#
_symmetry.space_group_name_H-M   'P 1'
#
loop_
_entity.id
_entity.type
_entity.pdbx_description
1 polymer ?
#
loop_
_entity_poly.entity_id
_entity_poly.type
_entity_poly.pdbx_seq_one_letter_code
_entity_poly.pdbx_strand_id
1 'polypeptide(L)'
;MDSFQTRPTTTPQTITPKQAITLVQQLAATNYGPIGPINFEFIPLREDGGAQANWDLAFRPSPSNAEPPSARRRAAIQRAIAEVRATHPQIRWP
;
A
#
# COMPACT_ATOMS: atom_id res chain seq x y z
N MET A 1 -27.97 -31.64 13.09
CA MET A 1 -26.52 -31.40 12.91
C MET A 1 -26.38 -30.00 12.36
N ASP A 2 -26.18 -29.04 13.26
CA ASP A 2 -26.07 -27.62 12.91
C ASP A 2 -24.66 -27.34 12.41
N SER A 3 -24.52 -27.20 11.09
CA SER A 3 -23.28 -26.74 10.47
C SER A 3 -23.11 -25.25 10.74
N PHE A 4 -22.41 -24.92 11.83
CA PHE A 4 -21.83 -23.60 12.01
C PHE A 4 -20.81 -23.37 10.89
N GLN A 5 -21.25 -22.75 9.80
CA GLN A 5 -20.35 -22.15 8.82
C GLN A 5 -19.54 -21.07 9.54
N THR A 6 -18.34 -21.43 9.97
CA THR A 6 -17.31 -20.47 10.32
C THR A 6 -17.10 -19.59 9.09
N ARG A 7 -17.53 -18.33 9.18
CA ARG A 7 -17.09 -17.28 8.23
C ARG A 7 -15.56 -17.42 8.11
N PRO A 8 -14.99 -17.41 6.89
CA PRO A 8 -13.55 -17.24 6.79
C PRO A 8 -13.21 -15.90 7.43
N THR A 9 -12.69 -15.93 8.64
CA THR A 9 -11.89 -14.84 9.19
C THR A 9 -10.72 -14.71 8.24
N THR A 10 -10.83 -13.82 7.26
CA THR A 10 -9.69 -13.31 6.50
C THR A 10 -8.78 -12.64 7.52
N THR A 11 -7.91 -13.42 8.15
CA THR A 11 -6.80 -12.88 8.93
C THR A 11 -6.08 -11.90 8.01
N PRO A 12 -5.92 -10.62 8.39
CA PRO A 12 -5.22 -9.66 7.57
C PRO A 12 -3.85 -10.25 7.26
N GLN A 13 -3.59 -10.58 5.99
CA GLN A 13 -2.30 -11.15 5.62
C GLN A 13 -1.24 -10.08 5.82
N THR A 14 -0.38 -10.31 6.81
CA THR A 14 0.74 -9.43 7.10
C THR A 14 1.74 -9.50 5.95
N ILE A 15 2.06 -8.34 5.36
CA ILE A 15 3.02 -8.23 4.26
C ILE A 15 4.31 -7.55 4.72
N THR A 16 5.37 -7.68 3.95
CA THR A 16 6.63 -6.95 4.19
C THR A 16 6.60 -5.56 3.53
N PRO A 17 7.46 -4.61 3.95
CA PRO A 17 7.59 -3.30 3.29
C PRO A 17 7.81 -3.42 1.76
N LYS A 18 8.67 -4.35 1.35
CA LYS A 18 8.97 -4.60 -0.06
C LYS A 18 7.72 -5.07 -0.84
N GLN A 19 6.91 -5.93 -0.24
CA GLN A 19 5.67 -6.42 -0.85
C GLN A 19 4.65 -5.28 -0.98
N ALA A 20 4.48 -4.45 0.05
CA ALA A 20 3.60 -3.28 -0.01
C ALA A 20 4.00 -2.30 -1.14
N ILE A 21 5.28 -1.97 -1.29
CA ILE A 21 5.75 -1.14 -2.43
C ILE A 21 5.43 -1.81 -3.77
N THR A 22 5.71 -3.11 -3.89
CA THR A 22 5.44 -3.86 -5.13
C THR A 22 3.96 -3.80 -5.51
N LEU A 23 3.07 -4.02 -4.54
CA LEU A 23 1.63 -3.99 -4.75
C LEU A 23 1.15 -2.58 -5.14
N VAL A 24 1.64 -1.53 -4.47
CA VAL A 24 1.31 -0.14 -4.81
C VAL A 24 1.76 0.20 -6.23
N GLN A 25 2.98 -0.19 -6.62
CA GLN A 25 3.48 0.05 -7.97
C GLN A 25 2.66 -0.69 -9.03
N GLN A 26 2.33 -1.96 -8.79
CA GLN A 26 1.49 -2.76 -9.69
C GLN A 26 0.10 -2.15 -9.84
N LEU A 27 -0.56 -1.82 -8.73
CA LEU A 27 -1.93 -1.28 -8.74
C LEU A 27 -1.99 0.10 -9.40
N ALA A 28 -1.03 0.98 -9.11
CA ALA A 28 -0.94 2.28 -9.74
C ALA A 28 -0.67 2.17 -11.26
N ALA A 29 0.20 1.22 -11.67
CA ALA A 29 0.51 0.99 -13.07
C ALA A 29 -0.68 0.40 -13.85
N THR A 30 -1.42 -0.56 -13.27
CA THR A 30 -2.61 -1.15 -13.88
C THR A 30 -3.69 -0.11 -14.14
N ASN A 31 -3.94 0.78 -13.18
CA ASN A 31 -5.05 1.72 -13.26
C ASN A 31 -4.74 2.97 -14.11
N TYR A 32 -3.47 3.36 -14.25
CA TYR A 32 -3.10 4.65 -14.86
C TYR A 32 -1.89 4.60 -15.80
N GLY A 33 -1.38 3.41 -16.09
CA GLY A 33 -0.16 3.21 -16.89
C GLY A 33 1.13 3.42 -16.09
N PRO A 34 2.30 3.26 -16.72
CA PRO A 34 3.59 3.34 -16.04
C PRO A 34 3.75 4.62 -15.20
N ILE A 35 3.99 4.45 -13.89
CA ILE A 35 4.16 5.57 -12.95
C ILE A 35 5.58 6.18 -12.98
N GLY A 36 6.48 5.62 -13.79
CA GLY A 36 7.87 6.08 -13.88
C GLY A 36 8.68 5.79 -12.61
N PRO A 37 9.92 6.28 -12.53
CA PRO A 37 10.78 6.06 -11.38
C PRO A 37 10.32 6.92 -10.20
N ILE A 38 9.78 6.26 -9.17
CA ILE A 38 9.29 6.86 -7.94
C ILE A 38 10.00 6.22 -6.75
N ASN A 39 10.48 7.05 -5.83
CA ASN A 39 11.01 6.59 -4.55
C ASN A 39 9.89 6.58 -3.52
N PHE A 40 9.78 5.45 -2.82
CA PHE A 40 8.84 5.26 -1.72
C PHE A 40 9.57 5.29 -0.39
N GLU A 41 8.92 5.86 0.62
CA GLU A 41 9.43 5.93 1.98
C GLU A 41 8.35 5.42 2.94
N PHE A 42 8.72 4.44 3.76
CA PHE A 42 7.82 3.85 4.75
C PHE A 42 7.70 4.74 5.98
N ILE A 43 6.46 4.96 6.38
CA ILE A 43 6.12 5.67 7.59
C ILE A 43 5.46 4.67 8.53
N PRO A 44 6.14 4.23 9.61
CA PRO A 44 5.51 3.43 10.66
C PRO A 44 4.41 4.27 11.32
N LEU A 45 3.21 3.71 11.43
CA LEU A 45 2.11 4.31 12.20
C LEU A 45 2.01 3.60 13.55
N ARG A 46 1.61 4.33 14.58
CA ARG A 46 1.38 3.72 15.89
C ARG A 46 0.19 2.76 15.81
N GLU A 47 0.34 1.60 16.44
CA GLU A 47 -0.74 0.63 16.58
C GLU A 47 -1.72 1.13 17.64
N ASP A 48 -2.61 2.04 17.23
CA ASP A 48 -3.58 2.64 18.13
C ASP A 48 -4.79 1.69 18.32
N GLY A 49 -4.54 0.47 18.83
CA GLY A 49 -5.51 -0.44 19.45
C GLY A 49 -6.79 -0.82 18.68
N GLY A 50 -7.01 -0.34 17.46
CA GLY A 50 -8.28 -0.43 16.77
C GLY A 50 -8.10 -0.35 15.26
N ALA A 51 -7.85 -1.50 14.63
CA ALA A 51 -7.98 -1.79 13.19
C ALA A 51 -7.40 -0.77 12.17
N GLN A 52 -6.63 0.23 12.59
CA GLN A 52 -5.92 1.12 11.71
C GLN A 52 -4.64 0.45 11.22
N ALA A 53 -4.24 0.78 9.99
CA ALA A 53 -3.01 0.26 9.43
C ALA A 53 -1.80 0.73 10.25
N ASN A 54 -0.81 -0.14 10.44
CA ASN A 54 0.40 0.17 11.19
C ASN A 54 1.49 0.83 10.29
N TRP A 55 1.12 1.26 9.09
CA TRP A 55 2.04 1.82 8.11
C TRP A 55 1.36 2.76 7.12
N ASP A 56 2.15 3.67 6.55
CA ASP A 56 1.82 4.45 5.37
C ASP A 56 3.04 4.55 4.43
N LEU A 57 2.82 5.08 3.23
CA LEU A 57 3.87 5.35 2.25
C LEU A 57 3.86 6.81 1.81
N ALA A 58 4.98 7.49 2.00
CA ALA A 58 5.29 8.71 1.25
C ALA A 58 5.94 8.35 -0.08
N PHE A 59 5.82 9.23 -1.07
CA PHE A 59 6.47 9.05 -2.35
C PHE A 59 6.97 10.37 -2.93
N ARG A 60 8.07 10.29 -3.67
CA ARG A 60 8.70 11.42 -4.36
C ARG A 60 9.28 10.98 -5.70
N PRO A 61 9.47 11.90 -6.66
CA PRO A 61 10.22 11.58 -7.88
C PRO A 61 11.59 10.99 -7.55
N SER A 62 12.06 10.04 -8.34
CA SER A 62 13.44 9.60 -8.24
C SER A 62 14.40 10.76 -8.54
N PRO A 63 15.54 10.91 -7.83
CA PRO A 63 16.53 11.93 -8.16
C PRO A 63 17.10 11.78 -9.59
N SER A 64 17.02 10.57 -10.17
CA SER A 64 17.39 10.32 -11.57
C SER A 64 16.36 10.83 -12.59
N ASN A 65 15.16 11.24 -12.15
CA ASN A 65 14.13 11.86 -12.97
C ASN A 65 13.43 12.94 -12.14
N ALA A 66 13.97 14.16 -12.20
CA ALA A 66 13.51 15.29 -11.40
C ALA A 66 12.11 15.81 -11.79
N GLU A 67 11.50 15.29 -12.86
CA GLU A 67 10.18 15.73 -13.25
C GLU A 67 9.13 15.26 -12.24
N PRO A 68 8.36 16.18 -11.62
CA PRO A 68 7.33 15.79 -10.67
C PRO A 68 6.24 14.97 -11.39
N PRO A 69 5.72 13.90 -10.76
CA PRO A 69 4.61 13.15 -11.33
C PRO A 69 3.42 14.09 -11.58
N SER A 70 2.79 13.95 -12.74
CA SER A 70 1.57 14.68 -13.08
C SER A 70 0.52 14.53 -11.98
N ALA A 71 -0.40 15.50 -11.86
CA ALA A 71 -1.47 15.43 -10.84
C ALA A 71 -2.26 14.11 -10.91
N ARG A 72 -2.54 13.63 -12.13
CA ARG A 72 -3.19 12.33 -12.37
C ARG A 72 -2.37 11.17 -11.81
N ARG A 73 -1.06 11.15 -12.04
CA ARG A 73 -0.15 10.11 -11.55
C ARG A 73 0.00 10.16 -10.02
N ARG A 74 0.04 11.36 -9.42
CA ARG A 74 0.03 11.50 -7.95
C ARG A 74 -1.23 10.92 -7.34
N ALA A 75 -2.39 11.27 -7.88
CA ALA A 75 -3.67 10.74 -7.42
C ALA A 75 -3.74 9.21 -7.57
N ALA A 76 -3.19 8.66 -8.65
CA ALA A 76 -3.07 7.21 -8.86
C ALA A 76 -2.27 6.52 -7.75
N ILE A 77 -1.07 7.03 -7.46
CA ILE A 77 -0.19 6.47 -6.43
C ILE A 77 -0.85 6.58 -5.05
N GLN A 78 -1.45 7.72 -4.72
CA GLN A 78 -2.17 7.92 -3.45
C GLN A 78 -3.34 6.94 -3.28
N ARG A 79 -4.13 6.71 -4.34
CA ARG A 79 -5.21 5.73 -4.32
C ARG A 79 -4.69 4.31 -4.16
N ALA A 80 -3.62 3.96 -4.87
CA ALA A 80 -3.01 2.65 -4.74
C ALA A 80 -2.46 2.40 -3.32
N ILE A 81 -1.85 3.40 -2.69
CA ILE A 81 -1.42 3.33 -1.28
C ILE A 81 -2.62 3.07 -0.37
N ALA A 82 -3.69 3.86 -0.51
CA ALA A 82 -4.89 3.71 0.32
C ALA A 82 -5.54 2.32 0.18
N GLU A 83 -5.60 1.79 -1.04
CA GLU A 83 -6.19 0.48 -1.33
C GLU A 83 -5.34 -0.69 -0.80
N VAL A 84 -4.02 -0.64 -1.01
CA VAL A 84 -3.10 -1.66 -0.45
C VAL A 84 -3.13 -1.60 1.07
N ARG A 85 -3.19 -0.40 1.66
CA ARG A 85 -3.28 -0.22 3.11
C ARG A 85 -4.61 -0.72 3.69
N ALA A 86 -5.73 -0.55 2.97
CA ALA A 86 -7.02 -1.08 3.40
C ALA A 86 -7.07 -2.62 3.35
N THR A 87 -6.40 -3.22 2.36
CA THR A 87 -6.38 -4.68 2.17
C THR A 87 -5.32 -5.37 3.05
N HIS A 88 -4.18 -4.71 3.25
CA HIS A 88 -3.04 -5.17 4.02
C HIS A 88 -2.65 -4.13 5.09
N PRO A 89 -3.49 -3.93 6.12
CA PRO A 89 -3.25 -2.90 7.13
C PRO A 89 -2.02 -3.19 7.99
N GLN A 90 -1.51 -4.42 7.99
CA GLN A 90 -0.44 -4.85 8.87
C GLN A 90 0.81 -5.19 8.06
N ILE A 91 1.92 -4.52 8.39
CA ILE A 91 3.25 -4.87 7.90
C ILE A 91 4.07 -5.55 8.98
N ARG A 92 4.81 -6.59 8.57
CA ARG A 92 5.88 -7.21 9.36
C ARG A 92 7.19 -6.53 9.00
N TRP A 93 7.78 -5.83 9.96
CA TRP A 93 9.12 -5.29 9.85
C TRP A 93 10.16 -6.43 9.89
N PRO A 94 11.23 -6.35 9.09
CA PRO A 94 12.35 -7.30 9.17
C PRO A 94 13.07 -7.22 10.52
#